data_AF-A0A916DU99-F1
#
_entry.id   AF-A0A916DU99-F1
#
_cell.length_a   1.000
_cell.length_b   1.000
_cell.length_c   1.000
_cell.angle_alpha   90.00
_cell.angle_beta   90.00
_cell.angle_gamma   90.00
#
_symmetry.space_group_name_H-M   'P 1'
#
loop_
_entity.id
_entity.type
_entity.pdbx_description
1 polymer ?
#
loop_
_entity_poly.entity_id
_entity_poly.type
_entity_poly.pdbx_seq_one_letter_code
_entity_poly.pdbx_strand_id
1 'polypeptide(L)'
;MKKAKFTFNQKLGWGGLGFFLLLLVIWFKSQSIKIIDKSNHLMRSSTKQYATRTLDVITQIIVHHSASIGQIAEDYARYHVLSKGWAAIAYHFIIEKDGTIIQGNPLTNISNHTAGQNTKSIGICLSGNFNLEQPSPKQLKSLKKLIHHLRNQLPQALAVYGHKDHGSTSCPGTNLYQQLNQYQLA
;
A
#
# COMPACT_ATOMS: atom_id res chain seq x y z
N MET A 1 -66.89 -30.50 27.02
CA MET A 1 -66.51 -31.91 27.30
C MET A 1 -65.74 -32.47 26.13
N LYS A 2 -64.66 -33.20 26.45
CA LYS A 2 -63.82 -34.08 25.60
C LYS A 2 -62.81 -33.45 24.62
N LYS A 3 -61.56 -33.58 25.06
CA LYS A 3 -60.27 -33.38 24.39
C LYS A 3 -60.09 -34.37 23.24
N ALA A 4 -59.47 -33.95 22.14
CA ALA A 4 -58.76 -34.85 21.25
C ALA A 4 -57.25 -34.69 21.51
N LYS A 5 -56.64 -35.76 22.02
CA LYS A 5 -55.19 -35.93 22.11
C LYS A 5 -54.70 -36.44 20.76
N PHE A 6 -53.67 -35.82 20.22
CA PHE A 6 -52.82 -36.43 19.18
C PHE A 6 -51.36 -36.34 19.66
N THR A 7 -50.83 -37.47 20.10
CA THR A 7 -49.40 -37.82 20.14
C THR A 7 -49.16 -38.68 18.90
N PHE A 8 -48.04 -38.76 18.19
CA PHE A 8 -46.59 -38.60 18.37
C PHE A 8 -46.05 -38.56 16.90
N ASN A 9 -44.93 -37.97 16.50
CA ASN A 9 -43.61 -38.59 16.56
C ASN A 9 -42.55 -37.66 15.92
N GLN A 10 -41.32 -37.74 16.42
CA GLN A 10 -40.14 -36.96 16.03
C GLN A 10 -39.76 -37.10 14.55
N LYS A 11 -39.25 -36.02 13.94
CA LYS A 11 -37.92 -35.99 13.29
C LYS A 11 -37.32 -34.58 13.34
N LEU A 12 -36.29 -34.46 14.17
CA LEU A 12 -35.38 -33.33 14.26
C LEU A 12 -34.53 -33.30 12.97
N GLY A 13 -34.83 -32.39 12.04
CA GLY A 13 -34.02 -32.15 10.85
C GLY A 13 -33.04 -31.00 11.08
N TRP A 14 -31.87 -31.28 11.66
CA TRP A 14 -30.75 -30.34 11.69
C TRP A 14 -30.06 -30.35 10.32
N GLY A 15 -30.44 -29.43 9.43
CA GLY A 15 -29.87 -29.44 8.08
C GLY A 15 -29.91 -28.12 7.28
N GLY A 16 -30.19 -26.97 7.90
CA GLY A 16 -30.47 -25.74 7.15
C GLY A 16 -29.60 -24.51 7.43
N LEU A 17 -28.87 -24.46 8.55
CA LEU A 17 -28.21 -23.23 9.00
C LEU A 17 -26.69 -23.19 8.77
N GLY A 18 -26.03 -24.33 8.53
CA GLY A 18 -24.57 -24.39 8.34
C GLY A 18 -24.10 -23.96 6.95
N PHE A 19 -24.92 -24.10 5.92
CA PHE A 19 -24.51 -23.89 4.52
C PHE A 19 -24.57 -22.43 4.08
N PHE A 20 -25.50 -21.63 4.64
CA PHE A 20 -25.61 -20.20 4.35
C PHE A 20 -24.53 -19.36 5.06
N LEU A 21 -24.09 -19.77 6.26
CA LEU A 21 -23.01 -19.10 6.98
C LEU A 21 -21.64 -19.34 6.35
N LEU A 22 -21.39 -20.51 5.76
CA LEU A 22 -20.11 -20.81 5.10
C LEU A 22 -19.93 -20.02 3.79
N LEU A 23 -21.02 -19.78 3.03
CA LEU A 23 -20.97 -19.01 1.78
C LEU A 23 -20.77 -17.50 2.02
N LEU A 24 -21.28 -16.94 3.12
CA LEU A 24 -21.05 -15.54 3.51
C LEU A 24 -19.60 -15.27 3.93
N VAL A 25 -18.95 -16.26 4.58
CA VAL A 25 -17.51 -16.18 4.94
C VAL A 25 -16.60 -16.29 3.71
N ILE A 26 -17.03 -16.99 2.65
CA ILE A 26 -16.24 -17.12 1.41
C ILE A 26 -16.39 -15.90 0.49
N TRP A 27 -17.50 -15.16 0.56
CA TRP A 27 -17.70 -13.93 -0.23
C TRP A 27 -16.92 -12.72 0.32
N PHE A 28 -16.58 -12.74 1.61
CA PHE A 28 -15.69 -11.75 2.24
C PHE A 28 -14.21 -12.11 2.18
N LYS A 29 -13.80 -13.09 1.35
CA LYS A 29 -12.39 -13.27 1.00
C LYS A 29 -11.95 -12.07 0.15
N SER A 30 -11.38 -11.09 0.85
CA SER A 30 -10.38 -10.12 0.41
C SER A 30 -9.99 -10.28 -1.06
N GLN A 31 -10.37 -9.30 -1.88
CA GLN A 31 -9.72 -9.08 -3.17
C GLN A 31 -8.24 -8.81 -2.92
N SER A 32 -7.44 -9.88 -2.82
CA SER A 32 -6.03 -9.83 -2.48
C SER A 32 -5.33 -8.77 -3.31
N ILE A 33 -4.54 -7.93 -2.66
CA ILE A 33 -3.76 -6.91 -3.36
C ILE A 33 -2.72 -7.62 -4.24
N LYS A 34 -2.63 -7.23 -5.52
CA LYS A 34 -1.57 -7.70 -6.41
C LYS A 34 -0.41 -6.73 -6.34
N ILE A 35 0.72 -7.21 -5.84
CA ILE A 35 2.00 -6.49 -5.78
C ILE A 35 3.00 -7.26 -6.63
N ILE A 36 3.67 -6.58 -7.57
CA ILE A 36 4.74 -7.17 -8.36
C ILE A 36 6.06 -6.83 -7.67
N ASP A 37 6.72 -7.83 -7.10
CA ASP A 37 8.02 -7.63 -6.47
C ASP A 37 9.12 -7.49 -7.52
N LYS A 38 9.70 -6.29 -7.61
CA LYS A 38 10.88 -5.99 -8.43
C LYS A 38 12.07 -5.55 -7.58
N SER A 39 12.04 -5.77 -6.26
CA SER A 39 13.08 -5.31 -5.36
C SER A 39 14.47 -5.82 -5.74
N ASN A 40 14.58 -7.03 -6.29
CA ASN A 40 15.83 -7.59 -6.81
C ASN A 40 15.99 -7.51 -8.34
N HIS A 41 15.02 -6.91 -9.04
CA HIS A 41 14.99 -6.83 -10.51
C HIS A 41 15.18 -5.41 -11.05
N LEU A 42 14.94 -4.38 -10.23
CA LEU A 42 15.29 -3.00 -10.56
C LEU A 42 16.80 -2.78 -10.45
N MET A 43 17.32 -1.75 -11.13
CA MET A 43 18.73 -1.37 -11.05
C MET A 43 19.13 -1.07 -9.59
N ARG A 44 20.28 -1.62 -9.18
CA ARG A 44 20.92 -1.39 -7.88
C ARG A 44 22.41 -1.09 -8.08
N SER A 45 23.00 -0.39 -7.14
CA SER A 45 24.45 -0.18 -7.09
C SER A 45 25.16 -1.51 -6.82
N SER A 46 26.30 -1.73 -7.48
CA SER A 46 27.16 -2.89 -7.22
C SER A 46 28.01 -2.74 -5.96
N THR A 47 28.14 -1.52 -5.41
CA THR A 47 29.04 -1.22 -4.29
C THR A 47 28.34 -0.64 -3.06
N LYS A 48 27.06 -0.28 -3.16
CA LYS A 48 26.29 0.33 -2.07
C LYS A 48 25.05 -0.48 -1.75
N GLN A 49 24.69 -0.50 -0.46
CA GLN A 49 23.45 -1.09 0.04
C GLN A 49 22.76 -0.10 0.97
N TYR A 50 21.43 -0.17 1.05
CA TYR A 50 20.70 0.56 2.07
C TYR A 50 20.89 -0.13 3.41
N ALA A 51 21.04 0.66 4.48
CA ALA A 51 20.96 0.14 5.83
C ALA A 51 19.58 -0.48 6.08
N THR A 52 19.51 -1.38 7.05
CA THR A 52 18.26 -2.07 7.40
C THR A 52 17.74 -1.65 8.77
N ARG A 53 16.45 -1.83 8.98
CA ARG A 53 15.72 -1.65 10.25
C ARG A 53 14.80 -2.83 10.52
N THR A 54 14.40 -2.98 11.77
CA THR A 54 13.29 -3.85 12.16
C THR A 54 11.96 -3.23 11.73
N LEU A 55 10.89 -4.03 11.69
CA LEU A 55 9.59 -3.53 11.21
C LEU A 55 8.84 -2.71 12.24
N ASP A 56 9.07 -2.93 13.53
CA ASP A 56 8.39 -2.25 14.64
C ASP A 56 8.66 -0.74 14.71
N VAL A 57 9.81 -0.29 14.19
CA VAL A 57 10.15 1.15 14.16
C VAL A 57 9.41 1.94 13.07
N ILE A 58 8.69 1.27 12.17
CA ILE A 58 7.99 1.91 11.05
C ILE A 58 6.66 2.47 11.53
N THR A 59 6.55 3.78 11.74
CA THR A 59 5.31 4.37 12.27
C THR A 59 4.49 5.14 11.24
N GLN A 60 5.00 5.29 10.02
CA GLN A 60 4.34 6.13 9.02
C GLN A 60 4.55 5.69 7.57
N ILE A 61 3.64 6.11 6.71
CA ILE A 61 3.72 6.05 5.26
C ILE A 61 3.88 7.48 4.75
N ILE A 62 4.83 7.70 3.85
CA ILE A 62 5.01 8.99 3.18
C ILE A 62 4.71 8.80 1.70
N VAL A 63 3.69 9.52 1.22
CA VAL A 63 3.24 9.48 -0.16
C VAL A 63 3.98 10.54 -0.99
N HIS A 64 4.44 10.11 -2.17
CA HIS A 64 5.20 10.90 -3.13
C HIS A 64 4.53 10.88 -4.51
N HIS A 65 4.94 11.81 -5.35
CA HIS A 65 4.81 11.70 -6.79
C HIS A 65 6.18 11.63 -7.45
N SER A 66 6.25 11.14 -8.69
CA SER A 66 7.50 11.13 -9.44
C SER A 66 7.86 12.49 -10.04
N ALA A 67 6.90 13.42 -10.11
CA ALA A 67 6.99 14.69 -10.83
C ALA A 67 7.37 14.51 -12.31
N SER A 68 6.96 13.39 -12.90
CA SER A 68 7.40 12.96 -14.23
C SER A 68 6.20 12.50 -15.08
N ILE A 69 6.37 12.43 -16.40
CA ILE A 69 5.33 12.01 -17.35
C ILE A 69 5.89 10.88 -18.23
N GLY A 70 5.26 9.71 -18.16
CA GLY A 70 5.58 8.56 -19.00
C GLY A 70 6.71 7.64 -18.53
N GLN A 71 7.43 8.01 -17.46
CA GLN A 71 8.43 7.12 -16.83
C GLN A 71 7.77 6.10 -15.91
N ILE A 72 8.47 4.99 -15.70
CA ILE A 72 8.07 3.88 -14.85
C ILE A 72 9.15 3.56 -13.79
N ALA A 73 8.87 2.58 -12.91
CA ALA A 73 9.77 2.15 -11.84
C ALA A 73 11.22 1.89 -12.29
N GLU A 74 11.42 1.27 -13.45
CA GLU A 74 12.73 1.02 -14.04
C GLU A 74 13.53 2.30 -14.31
N ASP A 75 12.88 3.34 -14.83
CA ASP A 75 13.53 4.62 -15.11
C ASP A 75 13.89 5.35 -13.82
N TYR A 76 13.01 5.30 -12.82
CA TYR A 76 13.28 5.87 -11.50
C TYR A 76 14.44 5.17 -10.80
N ALA A 77 14.52 3.84 -10.89
CA ALA A 77 15.64 3.08 -10.35
C ALA A 77 16.95 3.47 -11.04
N ARG A 78 16.94 3.56 -12.38
CA ARG A 78 18.11 4.00 -13.17
C ARG A 78 18.57 5.39 -12.78
N TYR A 79 17.66 6.35 -12.66
CA TYR A 79 17.97 7.71 -12.24
C TYR A 79 18.57 7.77 -10.84
N HIS A 80 17.97 7.07 -9.86
CA HIS A 80 18.49 7.07 -8.49
C HIS A 80 19.89 6.44 -8.38
N VAL A 81 20.16 5.37 -9.12
CA VAL A 81 21.47 4.72 -9.07
C VAL A 81 22.51 5.51 -9.87
N LEU A 82 22.23 5.80 -11.15
CA LEU A 82 23.24 6.40 -12.04
C LEU A 82 23.42 7.89 -11.80
N SER A 83 22.34 8.63 -11.54
CA SER A 83 22.40 10.09 -11.44
C SER A 83 22.52 10.58 -10.01
N LYS A 84 21.91 9.89 -9.02
CA LYS A 84 22.03 10.24 -7.59
C LYS A 84 23.11 9.43 -6.86
N GLY A 85 23.66 8.39 -7.47
CA GLY A 85 24.67 7.54 -6.83
C GLY A 85 24.15 6.75 -5.63
N TRP A 86 22.84 6.49 -5.56
CA TRP A 86 22.21 5.77 -4.45
C TRP A 86 22.32 4.26 -4.62
N ALA A 87 22.05 3.53 -3.53
CA ALA A 87 22.13 2.07 -3.52
C ALA A 87 21.07 1.40 -4.41
N ALA A 88 19.87 1.97 -4.49
CA ALA A 88 18.76 1.51 -5.32
C ALA A 88 17.70 2.61 -5.45
N ILE A 89 16.54 2.30 -6.05
CA ILE A 89 15.38 3.19 -6.06
C ILE A 89 15.02 3.70 -4.65
N ALA A 90 14.52 4.93 -4.56
CA ALA A 90 14.21 5.58 -3.28
C ALA A 90 12.99 5.01 -2.54
N TYR A 91 12.02 4.47 -3.29
CA TYR A 91 10.70 4.14 -2.75
C TYR A 91 10.59 2.66 -2.42
N HIS A 92 9.77 2.33 -1.42
CA HIS A 92 9.41 0.95 -1.12
C HIS A 92 8.41 0.44 -2.14
N PHE A 93 7.43 1.28 -2.50
CA PHE A 93 6.43 0.98 -3.52
C PHE A 93 6.30 2.10 -4.54
N ILE A 94 5.99 1.70 -5.76
CA ILE A 94 5.66 2.57 -6.88
C ILE A 94 4.29 2.14 -7.39
N ILE A 95 3.41 3.11 -7.64
CA ILE A 95 2.10 2.88 -8.26
C ILE A 95 2.11 3.54 -9.63
N GLU A 96 2.17 2.70 -10.66
CA GLU A 96 2.19 3.14 -12.05
C GLU A 96 0.86 3.78 -12.47
N LYS A 97 0.87 4.48 -13.61
CA LYS A 97 -0.30 5.24 -14.10
C LYS A 97 -1.56 4.38 -14.25
N ASP A 98 -1.37 3.11 -14.62
CA ASP A 98 -2.42 2.10 -14.78
C ASP A 98 -2.91 1.49 -13.44
N GLY A 99 -2.30 1.86 -12.32
CA GLY A 99 -2.57 1.35 -10.99
C GLY A 99 -1.76 0.11 -10.59
N THR A 100 -0.84 -0.37 -11.43
CA THR A 100 0.05 -1.48 -11.09
C THR A 100 0.93 -1.09 -9.90
N ILE A 101 0.99 -1.95 -8.88
CA ILE A 101 1.83 -1.74 -7.68
C ILE A 101 3.12 -2.54 -7.85
N ILE A 102 4.25 -1.83 -7.91
CA ILE A 102 5.59 -2.38 -7.94
C ILE A 102 6.23 -2.22 -6.57
N GLN A 103 6.80 -3.29 -6.01
CA GLN A 103 7.67 -3.20 -4.84
C GLN A 103 9.12 -3.01 -5.31
N GLY A 104 9.73 -1.90 -4.90
CA GLY A 104 11.11 -1.52 -5.28
C GLY A 104 12.15 -1.78 -4.19
N ASN A 105 11.73 -1.85 -2.93
CA ASN A 105 12.59 -2.22 -1.80
C ASN A 105 11.82 -3.08 -0.78
N PRO A 106 12.49 -3.95 -0.03
CA PRO A 106 11.89 -4.59 1.14
C PRO A 106 11.57 -3.52 2.20
N LEU A 107 10.55 -3.79 3.04
CA LEU A 107 10.14 -2.89 4.13
C LEU A 107 11.25 -2.64 5.17
N THR A 108 12.24 -3.52 5.23
CA THR A 108 13.39 -3.40 6.12
C THR A 108 14.43 -2.40 5.64
N ASN A 109 14.41 -1.95 4.38
CA ASN A 109 15.40 -1.00 3.89
C ASN A 109 15.11 0.43 4.36
N ILE A 110 16.14 1.11 4.86
CA ILE A 110 16.15 2.56 5.08
C ILE A 110 16.56 3.23 3.75
N SER A 111 15.60 3.42 2.86
CA SER A 111 15.82 4.01 1.52
C SER A 111 15.76 5.54 1.53
N ASN A 112 16.22 6.20 0.46
CA ASN A 112 16.46 7.65 0.42
C ASN A 112 15.27 8.49 -0.12
N HIS A 113 14.05 8.34 0.41
CA HIS A 113 12.89 9.08 -0.13
C HIS A 113 12.57 10.40 0.60
N THR A 114 12.80 10.48 1.91
CA THR A 114 12.47 11.66 2.73
C THR A 114 13.51 11.85 3.82
N ALA A 115 14.38 12.84 3.63
CA ALA A 115 15.43 13.17 4.58
C ALA A 115 14.87 13.35 6.00
N GLY A 116 15.55 12.79 7.00
CA GLY A 116 15.11 12.82 8.42
C GLY A 116 13.95 11.88 8.78
N GLN A 117 13.28 11.25 7.81
CA GLN A 117 12.12 10.38 8.07
C GLN A 117 12.33 8.92 7.67
N ASN A 118 13.34 8.63 6.83
CA ASN A 118 13.56 7.33 6.20
C ASN A 118 13.57 6.15 7.20
N THR A 119 14.15 6.31 8.40
CA THR A 119 14.25 5.22 9.39
C THR A 119 12.89 4.73 9.88
N LYS A 120 11.87 5.58 9.92
CA LYS A 120 10.55 5.23 10.50
C LYS A 120 9.44 5.18 9.47
N SER A 121 9.76 5.21 8.17
CA SER A 121 8.74 5.40 7.14
C SER A 121 8.84 4.47 5.93
N ILE A 122 7.68 4.21 5.35
CA ILE A 122 7.51 3.55 4.05
C ILE A 122 7.18 4.63 3.01
N GLY A 123 8.11 4.88 2.08
CA GLY A 123 7.86 5.69 0.89
C GLY A 123 7.02 4.98 -0.18
N ILE A 124 5.88 5.55 -0.55
CA ILE A 124 5.03 5.14 -1.69
C ILE A 124 5.04 6.26 -2.73
N CYS A 125 5.48 5.99 -3.96
CA CYS A 125 5.48 6.96 -5.05
C CYS A 125 4.40 6.64 -6.08
N LEU A 126 3.57 7.61 -6.47
CA LEU A 126 2.67 7.49 -7.61
C LEU A 126 3.36 8.10 -8.86
N SER A 127 3.43 7.34 -9.95
CA SER A 127 3.99 7.83 -11.23
C SER A 127 3.09 8.91 -11.82
N GLY A 128 3.60 10.13 -11.95
CA GLY A 128 2.87 11.29 -12.46
C GLY A 128 3.36 12.62 -11.88
N ASN A 129 2.85 13.72 -12.44
CA ASN A 129 3.07 15.07 -11.92
C ASN A 129 1.76 15.69 -11.42
N PHE A 130 1.40 15.42 -10.17
CA PHE A 130 0.12 15.88 -9.60
C PHE A 130 0.07 17.35 -9.16
N ASN A 131 1.05 18.16 -9.56
CA ASN A 131 0.85 19.61 -9.64
C ASN A 131 0.11 20.01 -10.92
N LEU A 132 0.17 19.17 -11.96
CA LEU A 132 -0.35 19.46 -13.30
C LEU A 132 -1.53 18.56 -13.68
N GLU A 133 -1.61 17.35 -13.12
CA GLU A 133 -2.65 16.37 -13.44
C GLU A 133 -3.31 15.76 -12.20
N GLN A 134 -4.45 15.12 -12.41
CA GLN A 134 -5.10 14.32 -11.38
C GLN A 134 -4.50 12.90 -11.33
N PRO A 135 -4.34 12.30 -10.13
CA PRO A 135 -4.09 10.87 -10.01
C PRO A 135 -5.21 10.08 -10.70
N SER A 136 -4.86 9.01 -11.40
CA SER A 136 -5.89 8.19 -12.04
C SER A 136 -6.76 7.49 -10.99
N PRO A 137 -8.04 7.21 -11.26
CA PRO A 137 -8.87 6.42 -10.34
C PRO A 137 -8.26 5.05 -10.00
N LYS A 138 -7.51 4.46 -10.94
CA LYS A 138 -6.78 3.20 -10.70
C LYS A 138 -5.64 3.39 -9.71
N GLN A 139 -4.87 4.47 -9.82
CA GLN A 139 -3.82 4.81 -8.86
C GLN A 139 -4.38 5.02 -7.45
N LEU A 140 -5.46 5.80 -7.31
CA LEU A 140 -6.09 6.04 -6.00
C LEU A 140 -6.66 4.75 -5.39
N LYS A 141 -7.28 3.89 -6.21
CA LYS A 141 -7.76 2.57 -5.76
C LYS A 141 -6.59 1.70 -5.27
N SER A 142 -5.48 1.68 -5.98
CA SER A 142 -4.28 0.93 -5.58
C SER A 142 -3.63 1.49 -4.33
N LEU A 143 -3.53 2.82 -4.20
CA LEU A 143 -3.02 3.48 -3.00
C LEU A 143 -3.83 3.12 -1.77
N LYS A 144 -5.17 3.20 -1.86
CA LYS A 144 -6.08 2.80 -0.78
C LYS A 144 -5.87 1.34 -0.36
N LYS A 145 -5.81 0.42 -1.33
CA LYS A 145 -5.57 -1.00 -1.07
C LYS A 145 -4.21 -1.24 -0.42
N LEU A 146 -3.16 -0.56 -0.89
CA LEU A 146 -1.81 -0.70 -0.38
C LEU A 146 -1.67 -0.18 1.05
N ILE A 147 -2.23 1.00 1.36
CA ILE A 147 -2.24 1.53 2.73
C ILE A 147 -2.96 0.56 3.68
N HIS A 148 -4.13 0.06 3.28
CA HIS A 148 -4.87 -0.92 4.08
C HIS A 148 -4.07 -2.22 4.28
N HIS A 149 -3.45 -2.73 3.22
CA HIS A 149 -2.60 -3.92 3.29
C HIS A 149 -1.44 -3.74 4.27
N LEU A 150 -0.71 -2.62 4.18
CA LEU A 150 0.43 -2.33 5.07
C LEU A 150 -0.01 -2.18 6.52
N ARG A 151 -1.15 -1.53 6.78
CA ARG A 151 -1.73 -1.41 8.13
C ARG A 151 -2.17 -2.75 8.73
N ASN A 152 -2.53 -3.73 7.89
CA ASN A 152 -2.85 -5.08 8.36
C ASN A 152 -1.62 -5.97 8.54
N GLN A 153 -0.50 -5.63 7.87
CA GLN A 153 0.75 -6.39 7.95
C GLN A 153 1.65 -5.97 9.11
N LEU A 154 1.59 -4.70 9.51
CA LEU A 154 2.41 -4.15 10.58
C LEU A 154 1.57 -3.96 11.85
N PRO A 155 2.09 -4.33 13.05
CA PRO A 155 1.30 -4.28 14.28
C PRO A 155 0.99 -2.84 14.75
N GLN A 156 1.78 -1.86 14.32
CA GLN A 156 1.63 -0.45 14.68
C GLN A 156 0.72 0.31 13.71
N ALA A 157 0.03 1.33 14.23
CA ALA A 157 -0.75 2.24 13.42
C ALA A 157 0.17 3.08 12.52
N LEU A 158 -0.08 3.05 11.21
CA LEU A 158 0.69 3.82 10.23
C LEU A 158 0.00 5.14 9.92
N ALA A 159 0.55 6.25 10.41
CA ALA A 159 0.13 7.59 9.99
C ALA A 159 0.46 7.79 8.50
N VAL A 160 -0.34 8.60 7.79
CA VAL A 160 -0.15 8.84 6.35
C VAL A 160 0.09 10.33 6.11
N TYR A 161 1.25 10.64 5.54
CA TYR A 161 1.70 11.99 5.22
C TYR A 161 2.01 12.13 3.73
N GLY A 162 1.97 13.35 3.21
CA GLY A 162 2.66 13.73 1.98
C GLY A 162 4.10 14.11 2.27
N HIS A 163 5.00 14.01 1.29
CA HIS A 163 6.40 14.42 1.49
C HIS A 163 6.53 15.88 2.00
N LYS A 164 5.67 16.79 1.51
CA LYS A 164 5.62 18.19 1.94
C LYS A 164 5.33 18.40 3.43
N ASP A 165 4.80 17.41 4.14
CA ASP A 165 4.56 17.49 5.59
C ASP A 165 5.87 17.36 6.40
N HIS A 166 6.96 16.97 5.74
CA HIS A 166 8.26 16.74 6.35
C HIS A 166 9.42 17.48 5.65
N GLY A 167 9.12 18.44 4.78
CA GLY A 167 10.15 19.22 4.10
C GLY A 167 9.62 20.29 3.16
N SER A 168 10.49 21.19 2.74
CA SER A 168 10.18 22.22 1.75
C SER A 168 10.19 21.62 0.34
N THR A 169 9.06 21.06 -0.08
CA THR A 169 8.87 20.43 -1.39
C THR A 169 7.41 20.56 -1.84
N SER A 170 7.16 20.54 -3.14
CA SER A 170 5.79 20.47 -3.70
C SER A 170 5.24 19.04 -3.73
N CYS A 171 6.09 18.02 -3.54
CA CYS A 171 5.71 16.61 -3.52
C CYS A 171 4.74 16.32 -2.35
N PRO A 172 3.62 15.59 -2.53
CA PRO A 172 3.24 14.75 -3.67
C PRO A 172 2.44 15.46 -4.78
N GLY A 173 2.44 16.78 -4.80
CA GLY A 173 1.64 17.61 -5.69
C GLY A 173 0.25 17.88 -5.12
N THR A 174 -0.29 19.05 -5.43
CA THR A 174 -1.55 19.55 -4.86
C THR A 174 -2.71 18.57 -5.02
N ASN A 175 -2.87 17.99 -6.22
CA ASN A 175 -4.02 17.14 -6.54
C ASN A 175 -3.98 15.80 -5.80
N LEU A 176 -2.79 15.20 -5.63
CA LEU A 176 -2.64 13.97 -4.86
C LEU A 176 -2.71 14.25 -3.35
N TYR A 177 -2.11 15.35 -2.90
CA TYR A 177 -2.08 15.70 -1.48
C TYR A 177 -3.49 15.84 -0.87
N GLN A 178 -4.42 16.46 -1.61
CA GLN A 178 -5.82 16.59 -1.19
C GLN A 178 -6.51 15.24 -0.93
N GLN A 179 -6.09 14.18 -1.63
CA GLN A 179 -6.65 12.84 -1.46
C GLN A 179 -6.22 12.18 -0.15
N LEU A 180 -5.16 12.66 0.52
CA LEU A 180 -4.59 11.98 1.69
C LEU A 180 -5.42 12.15 2.96
N ASN A 181 -6.32 13.15 3.02
CA ASN A 181 -7.18 13.39 4.18
C ASN A 181 -8.04 12.18 4.55
N GLN A 182 -8.40 11.35 3.58
CA GLN A 182 -9.20 10.14 3.82
C GLN A 182 -8.45 9.02 4.56
N TYR A 183 -7.14 9.15 4.77
CA TYR A 183 -6.30 8.13 5.39
C TYR A 183 -5.84 8.49 6.81
N GLN A 184 -6.27 9.62 7.35
CA GLN A 184 -5.89 10.01 8.71
C GLN A 184 -6.39 8.96 9.71
N LEU A 185 -5.57 8.72 10.75
CA LEU A 185 -5.98 7.87 11.86
C LEU A 185 -7.03 8.63 12.68
N ALA A 186 -8.03 7.90 13.18
CA ALA A 186 -9.06 8.44 14.05
C ALA A 186 -8.51 8.70 15.46
#